data_AF-A0A381E8L2-F1
#
_entry.id   AF-A0A381E8L2-F1
#
_cell.length_a   1.000
_cell.length_b   1.000
_cell.length_c   1.000
_cell.angle_alpha   90.00
_cell.angle_beta   90.00
_cell.angle_gamma   90.00
#
_symmetry.space_group_name_H-M   'P 1'
#
loop_
_entity.id
_entity.type
_entity.pdbx_description
1 polymer ?
#
loop_
_entity_poly.entity_id
_entity_poly.type
_entity_poly.pdbx_seq_one_letter_code
_entity_poly.pdbx_strand_id
1 'polypeptide(L)'
;MIMKERLILTDAQWARIDPLCTGKANDRGPTADNRMFIEAVLWITRTGSPWRDLPKEFGKWNSVFQRYRRWGKAGRFTRIFEEISGEADMEYSRIANKE
;
A
#
# COMPACT_ATOMS: atom_id res chain seq x y z
N MET A 1 -18.04 2.16 7.91
CA MET A 1 -18.23 2.22 6.46
C MET A 1 -16.99 2.88 5.90
N ILE A 2 -16.14 2.13 5.20
CA ILE A 2 -14.97 2.69 4.51
C ILE A 2 -15.53 3.58 3.41
N MET A 3 -15.11 4.85 3.35
CA MET A 3 -15.49 5.69 2.23
C MET A 3 -14.71 5.18 1.02
N LYS A 4 -15.40 4.50 0.09
CA LYS A 4 -14.79 3.88 -1.10
C LYS A 4 -13.93 4.86 -1.90
N GLU A 5 -14.20 6.17 -1.80
CA GLU A 5 -13.43 7.27 -2.39
C GLU A 5 -11.96 7.34 -1.92
N ARG A 6 -11.61 6.64 -0.82
CA ARG A 6 -10.24 6.58 -0.29
C ARG A 6 -9.45 5.36 -0.77
N LEU A 7 -10.13 4.36 -1.34
CA LEU A 7 -9.51 3.16 -1.90
C LEU A 7 -9.11 3.42 -3.35
N ILE A 8 -7.90 3.01 -3.70
CA ILE A 8 -7.28 3.27 -5.00
C ILE A 8 -7.26 2.00 -5.84
N LEU A 9 -7.16 0.82 -5.23
CA LEU A 9 -7.02 -0.42 -6.00
C LEU A 9 -8.37 -0.94 -6.44
N THR A 10 -8.51 -1.08 -7.76
CA THR A 10 -9.58 -1.90 -8.35
C THR A 10 -9.41 -3.36 -7.93
N ASP A 11 -10.50 -4.13 -7.98
CA ASP A 11 -10.45 -5.57 -7.68
C ASP A 11 -9.52 -6.32 -8.64
N ALA A 12 -9.42 -5.88 -9.90
CA ALA A 12 -8.53 -6.47 -10.90
C ALA A 12 -7.05 -6.20 -10.61
N GLN A 13 -6.71 -4.97 -10.20
CA GLN A 13 -5.36 -4.64 -9.73
C GLN A 13 -5.02 -5.41 -8.45
N TRP A 14 -5.98 -5.51 -7.52
CA TRP A 14 -5.81 -6.27 -6.29
C TRP A 14 -5.51 -7.75 -6.57
N ALA A 15 -6.27 -8.39 -7.47
CA ALA A 15 -6.09 -9.81 -7.81
C ALA A 15 -4.68 -10.14 -8.33
N ARG A 16 -4.00 -9.19 -8.98
CA ARG A 16 -2.62 -9.35 -9.46
C ARG A 16 -1.58 -9.23 -8.35
N ILE A 17 -1.79 -8.31 -7.41
CA ILE A 17 -0.80 -8.03 -6.35
C ILE A 17 -1.00 -8.86 -5.08
N ASP A 18 -2.19 -9.41 -4.85
CA ASP A 18 -2.51 -10.23 -3.68
C ASP A 18 -1.52 -11.41 -3.50
N PRO A 19 -1.16 -12.18 -4.55
CA PRO A 19 -0.18 -13.26 -4.44
C PRO A 19 1.21 -12.78 -4.00
N LEU A 20 1.58 -11.53 -4.31
CA LEU A 20 2.84 -10.90 -3.91
C LEU A 20 2.81 -10.41 -2.45
N CYS A 21 1.61 -10.14 -1.93
CA CYS A 21 1.38 -9.63 -0.58
C CYS A 21 1.37 -10.76 0.47
N THR A 22 0.98 -11.96 0.08
CA THR A 22 1.02 -13.15 0.94
C THR A 22 2.46 -13.55 1.27
N GLY A 23 2.83 -13.35 2.52
CA GLY A 23 4.05 -13.92 3.09
C GLY A 23 3.98 -15.44 3.20
N LYS A 24 5.07 -16.07 3.66
CA LYS A 24 5.02 -17.49 4.07
C LYS A 24 4.09 -17.63 5.28
N ALA A 25 3.48 -18.81 5.47
CA ALA A 25 2.55 -19.07 6.58
C ALA A 25 3.10 -18.68 7.98
N ASN A 26 4.42 -18.69 8.15
CA ASN A 26 5.12 -18.33 9.40
C ASN A 26 5.51 -16.84 9.51
N ASP A 27 5.21 -15.99 8.53
CA ASP A 27 5.45 -14.56 8.67
C ASP A 27 4.57 -13.98 9.78
N ARG A 28 5.00 -12.90 10.44
CA ARG A 28 4.12 -12.13 11.35
C ARG A 28 3.29 -11.14 10.54
N GLY A 29 1.97 -11.27 10.60
CA GLY A 29 0.98 -10.48 9.84
C GLY A 29 0.39 -11.04 8.52
N PRO A 30 0.55 -12.32 8.12
CA PRO A 30 -0.06 -12.88 6.91
C PRO A 30 -1.59 -13.04 7.05
N THR A 31 -2.12 -13.01 8.27
CA THR A 31 -3.57 -12.98 8.58
C THR A 31 -4.16 -11.57 8.68
N ALA A 32 -3.35 -10.52 8.55
CA ALA A 32 -3.84 -9.15 8.57
C ALA A 32 -4.18 -8.69 7.15
N ASP A 33 -5.37 -8.10 6.96
CA ASP A 33 -5.91 -7.63 5.68
C ASP A 33 -4.83 -6.88 4.85
N ASN A 34 -4.26 -7.60 3.86
CA ASN A 34 -3.19 -7.11 3.01
C ASN A 34 -3.68 -5.98 2.12
N ARG A 35 -4.94 -6.07 1.66
CA ARG A 35 -5.55 -5.07 0.80
C ARG A 35 -5.63 -3.76 1.54
N MET A 36 -6.22 -3.78 2.74
CA MET A 36 -6.35 -2.57 3.54
C MET A 36 -4.99 -1.96 3.89
N PHE A 37 -3.98 -2.81 4.12
CA PHE A 37 -2.62 -2.33 4.34
C PHE A 37 -2.03 -1.61 3.12
N ILE A 38 -2.16 -2.19 1.91
CA ILE A 38 -1.65 -1.54 0.69
C ILE A 38 -2.44 -0.26 0.39
N GLU A 39 -3.76 -0.28 0.58
CA GLU A 39 -4.61 0.91 0.43
C GLU A 39 -4.18 2.03 1.39
N ALA A 40 -3.81 1.70 2.63
CA ALA A 40 -3.27 2.65 3.60
C ALA A 40 -1.94 3.28 3.13
N VAL A 41 -1.06 2.45 2.54
CA VAL A 41 0.22 2.92 1.99
C VAL A 41 -0.03 3.84 0.79
N LEU A 42 -0.90 3.45 -0.13
CA LEU A 42 -1.25 4.26 -1.31
C LEU A 42 -1.91 5.58 -0.90
N TRP A 43 -2.76 5.59 0.14
CA TRP A 43 -3.36 6.80 0.68
C TRP A 43 -2.29 7.77 1.20
N ILE A 44 -1.31 7.30 1.97
CA ILE A 44 -0.19 8.12 2.48
C ILE A 44 0.65 8.65 1.30
N THR A 45 0.98 7.81 0.32
CA THR A 45 1.76 8.22 -0.85
C THR A 45 1.03 9.27 -1.68
N ARG A 46 -0.28 9.13 -1.88
CA ARG A 46 -1.10 10.07 -2.65
C ARG A 46 -1.29 11.42 -1.95
N THR A 47 -1.49 11.39 -0.63
CA THR A 47 -1.81 12.60 0.15
C THR A 47 -0.58 13.33 0.66
N GLY A 48 0.56 12.65 0.78
CA GLY A 48 1.74 13.15 1.48
C GLY A 48 1.51 13.37 2.98
N SER A 49 0.38 12.91 3.53
CA SER A 49 0.04 13.16 4.93
C SER A 49 0.98 12.41 5.89
N PRO A 50 1.26 12.98 7.07
CA PRO A 50 1.98 12.27 8.12
C PRO A 50 1.30 10.96 8.49
N TRP A 51 2.08 9.92 8.79
CA TRP A 51 1.54 8.63 9.22
C TRP A 51 0.57 8.73 10.40
N ARG A 52 0.77 9.67 11.32
CA ARG A 52 -0.09 9.87 12.49
C ARG A 52 -1.52 10.29 12.13
N ASP A 53 -1.70 10.85 10.93
CA ASP A 53 -2.98 11.32 10.41
C ASP A 53 -3.70 10.24 9.59
N LEU A 54 -3.13 9.04 9.51
CA LEU A 54 -3.75 7.91 8.82
C LEU A 54 -5.17 7.68 9.37
N PRO A 55 -6.19 7.69 8.49
CA PRO A 55 -7.56 7.41 8.90
C PRO A 55 -7.69 6.08 9.63
N LYS A 56 -8.45 6.08 10.73
CA LYS A 56 -8.64 4.89 11.59
C LYS A 56 -9.23 3.68 10.84
N GLU A 57 -9.90 3.89 9.71
CA GLU A 57 -10.44 2.83 8.85
C GLU A 57 -9.35 1.92 8.26
N PHE A 58 -8.14 2.45 8.05
CA PHE A 58 -6.96 1.69 7.63
C PHE A 58 -6.27 0.95 8.78
N GLY A 59 -6.77 1.09 10.00
CA GLY A 59 -6.20 0.53 11.21
C GLY A 59 -5.33 1.51 12.00
N LYS A 60 -4.62 0.99 13.01
CA LYS A 60 -3.77 1.80 13.88
C LYS A 60 -2.51 2.24 13.12
N TRP A 61 -2.31 3.55 12.97
CA TRP A 61 -1.20 4.11 12.21
C TRP A 61 0.17 3.51 12.56
N ASN A 62 0.45 3.28 13.85
CA ASN A 62 1.76 2.74 14.26
C ASN A 62 1.93 1.31 13.77
N SER A 63 0.89 0.48 13.85
CA SER A 63 0.91 -0.90 13.34
C SER A 63 1.14 -0.93 11.82
N VAL A 64 0.45 -0.06 11.08
CA VAL A 64 0.61 0.09 9.62
C VAL A 64 2.03 0.55 9.29
N PHE A 65 2.54 1.57 9.98
CA PHE A 65 3.90 2.08 9.76
C PHE A 65 4.99 1.05 10.07
N GLN A 66 4.89 0.30 11.17
CA GLN A 66 5.84 -0.77 11.48
C GLN A 66 5.84 -1.85 10.39
N ARG A 67 4.65 -2.19 9.86
CA ARG A 67 4.51 -3.14 8.75
C ARG A 67 5.13 -2.60 7.47
N TYR A 68 4.85 -1.34 7.11
CA TYR A 68 5.48 -0.63 6.00
C TYR A 68 7.00 -0.68 6.08
N ARG A 69 7.60 -0.31 7.22
CA ARG A 69 9.05 -0.38 7.42
C ARG A 69 9.60 -1.80 7.25
N ARG A 70 8.88 -2.82 7.75
CA ARG A 70 9.29 -4.23 7.60
C ARG A 70 9.27 -4.67 6.13
N TRP A 71 8.23 -4.31 5.40
CA TRP A 71 8.07 -4.65 3.98
C TRP A 71 9.09 -3.93 3.10
N GLY A 72 9.40 -2.65 3.41
CA GLY A 72 10.45 -1.90 2.74
C GLY A 72 11.82 -2.53 2.94
N LYS A 73 12.18 -2.91 4.18
CA LYS A 73 13.43 -3.62 4.46
C LYS A 73 13.54 -4.99 3.76
N ALA A 74 12.41 -5.65 3.53
CA ALA A 74 12.34 -6.93 2.84
C ALA A 74 12.24 -6.79 1.31
N GLY A 75 12.26 -5.57 0.75
CA GLY A 75 12.15 -5.34 -0.70
C GLY A 75 10.81 -5.74 -1.31
N ARG A 76 9.76 -5.94 -0.50
CA ARG A 76 8.44 -6.42 -1.00
C ARG A 76 7.76 -5.40 -1.90
N PHE A 77 7.96 -4.11 -1.62
CA PHE A 77 7.34 -3.05 -2.40
C PHE A 77 7.83 -3.00 -3.84
N THR A 78 9.10 -3.33 -4.11
CA THR A 78 9.64 -3.31 -5.48
C THR A 78 8.81 -4.19 -6.41
N ARG A 79 8.53 -5.43 -6.01
CA ARG A 79 7.73 -6.38 -6.81
C ARG A 79 6.29 -5.93 -6.99
N ILE A 80 5.69 -5.36 -5.95
CA ILE A 80 4.32 -4.84 -5.99
C ILE A 80 4.24 -3.63 -6.92
N PHE A 81 5.22 -2.72 -6.85
CA PHE A 81 5.27 -1.56 -7.73
C PHE A 81 5.58 -1.95 -9.16
N GLU A 82 6.43 -2.92 -9.45
CA GLU A 82 6.64 -3.41 -10.83
C GLU A 82 5.33 -3.91 -11.46
N GLU A 83 4.51 -4.66 -10.70
CA GLU A 83 3.23 -5.20 -11.16
C GLU A 83 2.17 -4.09 -11.40
N ILE A 84 2.18 -3.03 -10.60
CA ILE A 84 1.22 -1.91 -10.73
C ILE A 84 1.72 -0.83 -11.71
N SER A 85 3.03 -0.58 -11.76
CA SER A 85 3.65 0.46 -12.60
C SER A 85 3.69 0.10 -14.08
N GLY A 86 3.55 -1.17 -14.44
CA GLY A 86 3.25 -1.58 -15.82
C GLY A 86 1.99 -0.91 -16.41
N GLU A 87 1.12 -0.35 -15.57
CA GLU A 87 -0.03 0.49 -15.95
C GLU A 87 0.12 1.97 -15.56
N ALA A 88 0.91 2.29 -14.53
CA ALA A 88 1.00 3.63 -13.94
C ALA A 88 2.01 4.58 -14.62
N ASP A 89 2.73 4.11 -15.64
CA ASP A 89 3.81 4.84 -16.34
C ASP A 89 3.35 6.10 -17.12
N MET A 90 2.09 6.52 -17.03
CA MET A 90 1.61 7.72 -17.73
C MET A 90 1.17 8.90 -16.86
N GLU A 91 1.07 8.79 -15.53
CA GLU A 91 0.50 9.90 -14.73
C GLU A 91 1.30 10.32 -13.49
N TYR A 92 2.07 9.42 -12.85
CA TYR A 92 2.77 9.76 -11.61
C TYR A 92 4.13 10.48 -11.78
N SER A 93 4.73 10.42 -12.98
CA SER A 93 6.02 11.08 -13.28
C SER A 93 5.97 12.61 -13.23
N ARG A 94 4.78 13.23 -13.26
CA ARG A 94 4.65 14.70 -13.26
C ARG A 94 4.66 15.37 -11.88
N ILE A 95 4.62 14.62 -10.78
CA ILE A 95 4.47 15.20 -9.42
C ILE A 95 5.80 15.22 -8.63
N ALA A 96 6.84 14.51 -9.06
CA ALA A 96 8.10 14.39 -8.32
C ALA A 96 9.26 15.29 -8.83
N ASN A 97 8.99 16.30 -9.66
CA ASN A 97 9.98 17.33 -10.02
C ASN A 97 9.43 18.73 -9.73
N LYS A 98 9.41 19.05 -8.45
CA LYS A 98 9.43 20.38 -7.84
C LYS A 98 9.89 20.06 -6.42
N GLU A 99 11.15 20.21 -6.04
CA GLU A 99 12.12 21.29 -6.27
C GLU A 99 13.55 20.74 -6.23
#